data_AF-A0A972VHU8-F1
#
_entry.id   AF-A0A972VHU8-F1
#
_cell.length_a   1.000
_cell.length_b   1.000
_cell.length_c   1.000
_cell.angle_alpha   90.00
_cell.angle_beta   90.00
_cell.angle_gamma   90.00
#
_symmetry.space_group_name_H-M   'P 1'
#
loop_
_entity.id
_entity.type
_entity.pdbx_description
1 polymer ?
#
loop_
_entity_poly.entity_id
_entity_poly.type
_entity_poly.pdbx_seq_one_letter_code
_entity_poly.pdbx_strand_id
1 'polypeptide(L)'
;MTGDIGQLREQGRTLIWGRINLESYRKTVTLPEALLAQIDDGFGTARQQGMKVIVRASYGSKGAGGDYRTYLDPSSDIIKGHLRQLDPLFALNVDVIALFEAGFVGPWGEWHGTSIANDYALGRDMLLSILRHTPSDRMVVVRYPTLKQRIFALCAGGHAAVNTSNAYSQLPVARVGHHNDCFLSSSDDVGTYNRGGNSREQETAYLAAETLHT
;
A
#
# COMPACT_ATOMS: atom_id res chain seq x y z
N MET A 1 -23.62 -6.76 4.21
CA MET A 1 -23.34 -8.13 3.73
C MET A 1 -21.89 -8.43 4.07
N THR A 2 -21.65 -9.03 5.23
CA THR A 2 -20.42 -9.80 5.46
C THR A 2 -20.49 -10.98 4.51
N GLY A 3 -19.74 -10.92 3.39
CA GLY A 3 -19.58 -12.10 2.55
C GLY A 3 -19.08 -13.23 3.43
N ASP A 4 -19.63 -14.42 3.28
CA ASP A 4 -19.22 -15.59 4.05
C ASP A 4 -17.80 -16.00 3.65
N ILE A 5 -16.80 -15.29 4.18
CA ILE A 5 -15.39 -15.57 3.94
C ILE A 5 -14.99 -16.93 4.52
N GLY A 6 -15.82 -17.52 5.39
CA GLY A 6 -15.67 -18.89 5.88
C GLY A 6 -15.77 -19.90 4.75
N GLN A 7 -16.75 -19.76 3.85
CA GLN A 7 -16.88 -20.63 2.66
C GLN A 7 -15.63 -20.57 1.76
N LEU A 8 -14.99 -19.40 1.64
CA LEU A 8 -13.74 -19.29 0.87
C LEU A 8 -12.63 -20.13 1.50
N ARG A 9 -12.60 -20.24 2.83
CA ARG A 9 -11.64 -21.08 3.54
C ARG A 9 -11.88 -22.57 3.34
N GLU A 10 -13.13 -23.00 3.32
CA GLU A 10 -13.49 -24.39 2.98
C GLU A 10 -13.02 -24.77 1.57
N GLN A 11 -12.91 -23.79 0.67
CA GLN A 11 -12.34 -23.94 -0.67
C GLN A 11 -10.80 -23.82 -0.72
N GLY A 12 -10.13 -23.77 0.44
CA GLY A 12 -8.67 -23.70 0.55
C GLY A 12 -8.07 -22.28 0.42
N ARG A 13 -8.89 -21.22 0.35
CA ARG A 13 -8.39 -19.84 0.33
C ARG A 13 -8.13 -19.37 1.76
N THR A 14 -6.93 -18.86 2.03
CA THR A 14 -6.55 -18.40 3.38
C THR A 14 -6.19 -16.91 3.44
N LEU A 15 -6.20 -16.23 2.29
CA LEU A 15 -5.81 -14.84 2.13
C LEU A 15 -6.90 -14.09 1.38
N ILE A 16 -7.28 -12.92 1.90
CA ILE A 16 -8.24 -12.00 1.25
C ILE A 16 -7.63 -10.62 1.08
N TRP A 17 -8.16 -9.90 0.10
CA TRP A 17 -7.86 -8.49 -0.11
C TRP A 17 -8.89 -7.62 0.63
N GLY A 18 -8.44 -6.92 1.66
CA GLY A 18 -9.26 -6.08 2.53
C GLY A 18 -9.13 -4.60 2.16
N ARG A 19 -10.15 -4.08 1.48
CA ARG A 19 -10.21 -2.65 1.13
C ARG A 19 -10.83 -1.83 2.25
N ILE A 20 -10.10 -0.85 2.76
CA ILE A 20 -10.63 0.21 3.61
C ILE A 20 -11.10 1.35 2.69
N ASN A 21 -12.42 1.48 2.52
CA ASN A 21 -13.02 2.53 1.69
C ASN A 21 -13.13 3.85 2.47
N LEU A 22 -12.37 4.85 2.04
CA LEU A 22 -12.31 6.18 2.66
C LEU A 22 -12.92 7.29 1.78
N GLU A 23 -13.62 6.95 0.70
CA GLU A 23 -14.12 7.90 -0.30
C GLU A 23 -14.98 9.03 0.30
N SER A 24 -15.83 8.72 1.28
CA SER A 24 -16.68 9.71 1.96
C SER A 24 -15.92 10.65 2.89
N TYR A 25 -14.65 10.36 3.21
CA TYR A 25 -13.86 11.07 4.24
C TYR A 25 -12.72 11.91 3.66
N ARG A 26 -12.77 12.19 2.35
CA ARG A 26 -11.74 12.95 1.62
C ARG A 26 -11.53 14.39 2.10
N LYS A 27 -12.46 14.92 2.88
CA LYS A 27 -12.49 16.32 3.35
C LYS A 27 -12.54 16.46 4.88
N THR A 28 -12.40 15.35 5.60
CA THR A 28 -12.51 15.30 7.06
C THR A 28 -11.21 14.74 7.62
N VAL A 29 -10.66 15.33 8.68
CA VAL A 29 -9.43 14.83 9.31
C VAL A 29 -9.71 13.66 10.26
N THR A 30 -10.91 13.62 10.84
CA THR A 30 -11.35 12.61 11.81
C THR A 30 -12.27 11.61 11.14
N LEU A 31 -11.96 10.32 11.28
CA LEU A 31 -12.81 9.22 10.86
C LEU A 31 -13.88 8.97 11.95
N PRO A 32 -15.13 8.68 11.58
CA PRO A 32 -16.16 8.34 12.57
C PRO A 32 -15.78 7.07 13.35
N GLU A 33 -16.08 7.05 14.65
CA GLU A 33 -15.86 5.86 15.50
C GLU A 33 -16.55 4.61 14.95
N ALA A 34 -17.75 4.77 14.38
CA ALA A 34 -18.47 3.67 13.74
C ALA A 34 -17.70 3.03 12.57
N LEU A 35 -16.94 3.83 11.79
CA LEU A 35 -16.10 3.29 10.73
C LEU A 35 -14.90 2.52 11.32
N LEU A 36 -14.27 3.08 12.37
CA LEU A 36 -13.14 2.43 13.03
C LEU A 36 -13.57 1.09 13.65
N ALA A 37 -14.72 1.05 14.32
CA ALA A 37 -15.31 -0.19 14.84
C ALA A 37 -15.60 -1.19 13.71
N GLN A 38 -16.17 -0.75 12.59
CA GLN A 38 -16.42 -1.62 11.44
C GLN A 38 -15.13 -2.23 10.85
N ILE A 39 -14.03 -1.46 10.81
CA ILE A 39 -12.73 -1.95 10.36
C ILE A 39 -12.19 -3.01 11.32
N ASP A 40 -12.28 -2.75 12.63
CA ASP A 40 -11.85 -3.69 13.67
C ASP A 40 -12.67 -4.98 13.64
N ASP A 41 -14.00 -4.89 13.52
CA ASP A 41 -14.90 -6.03 13.35
C ASP A 41 -14.55 -6.86 12.11
N GLY A 42 -14.12 -6.21 11.03
CA GLY A 42 -13.64 -6.87 9.82
C GLY A 42 -12.40 -7.73 10.08
N PHE A 43 -11.42 -7.22 10.82
CA PHE A 43 -10.26 -7.99 11.26
C PHE A 43 -10.64 -9.10 12.24
N GLY A 44 -11.57 -8.83 13.16
CA GLY A 44 -12.14 -9.83 14.08
C GLY A 44 -12.79 -11.00 13.32
N THR A 45 -13.55 -10.70 12.27
CA THR A 45 -14.16 -11.69 11.38
C THR A 45 -13.09 -12.51 10.65
N ALA A 46 -12.07 -11.85 10.09
CA ALA A 46 -10.95 -12.54 9.45
C ALA A 46 -10.26 -13.51 10.43
N ARG A 47 -10.03 -13.08 11.67
CA ARG A 47 -9.43 -13.92 12.73
C ARG A 47 -10.27 -15.15 13.04
N GLN A 48 -11.57 -14.96 13.30
CA GLN A 48 -12.50 -16.05 13.62
C GLN A 48 -12.59 -17.08 12.49
N GLN A 49 -12.54 -16.59 11.25
CA GLN A 49 -12.56 -17.44 10.05
C GLN A 49 -11.17 -17.92 9.65
N GLY A 50 -10.12 -17.68 10.44
CA GLY A 50 -8.75 -18.14 10.17
C GLY A 50 -8.06 -17.48 8.96
N MET A 51 -8.60 -16.40 8.43
CA MET A 51 -8.10 -15.70 7.24
C MET A 51 -6.98 -14.71 7.58
N LYS A 52 -6.08 -14.48 6.62
CA LYS A 52 -5.17 -13.34 6.61
C LYS A 52 -5.66 -12.27 5.63
N VAL A 53 -5.25 -11.02 5.85
CA VAL A 53 -5.71 -9.87 5.06
C VAL A 53 -4.54 -9.11 4.44
N ILE A 54 -4.58 -8.88 3.13
CA ILE A 54 -3.82 -7.81 2.46
C ILE A 54 -4.61 -6.52 2.60
N VAL A 55 -4.08 -5.52 3.29
CA VAL A 55 -4.81 -4.28 3.60
C VAL A 55 -4.50 -3.21 2.56
N ARG A 56 -5.52 -2.59 1.97
CA ARG A 56 -5.39 -1.37 1.15
C ARG A 56 -6.43 -0.34 1.52
N ALA A 57 -6.00 0.87 1.90
CA ALA A 57 -6.89 2.02 2.01
C ALA A 57 -6.99 2.76 0.68
N SER A 58 -8.18 3.26 0.33
CA SER A 58 -8.40 4.04 -0.90
C SER A 58 -9.50 5.07 -0.70
N TYR A 59 -9.32 6.26 -1.26
CA TYR A 59 -10.32 7.32 -1.26
C TYR A 59 -11.18 7.33 -2.54
N GLY A 60 -11.39 6.15 -3.15
CA GLY A 60 -12.10 6.03 -4.42
C GLY A 60 -11.15 6.10 -5.63
N SER A 61 -11.70 6.39 -6.80
CA SER A 61 -10.97 6.35 -8.07
C SER A 61 -11.31 7.46 -9.05
N LYS A 62 -12.39 8.22 -8.80
CA LYS A 62 -12.90 9.23 -9.71
C LYS A 62 -12.70 10.63 -9.12
N GLY A 63 -12.24 11.55 -9.95
CA GLY A 63 -12.17 12.97 -9.66
C GLY A 63 -13.42 13.72 -10.10
N ALA A 64 -13.29 15.06 -10.16
CA ALA A 64 -14.39 15.95 -10.52
C ALA A 64 -14.94 15.71 -11.94
N GLY A 65 -14.12 15.17 -12.85
CA GLY A 65 -14.53 14.80 -14.20
C GLY A 65 -15.21 13.43 -14.30
N GLY A 66 -15.43 12.73 -13.18
CA GLY A 66 -16.02 11.39 -13.17
C GLY A 66 -15.07 10.28 -13.64
N ASP A 67 -13.79 10.59 -13.80
CA ASP A 67 -12.74 9.66 -14.23
C ASP A 67 -11.51 9.71 -13.30
N TYR A 68 -10.59 8.77 -13.47
CA TYR A 68 -9.37 8.71 -12.67
C TYR A 68 -8.32 9.76 -13.06
N ARG A 69 -8.41 10.36 -14.25
CA ARG A 69 -7.42 11.33 -14.75
C ARG A 69 -7.56 12.67 -14.06
N THR A 70 -8.77 12.98 -13.62
CA THR A 70 -9.11 14.17 -12.85
C THR A 70 -9.07 13.94 -11.33
N TYR A 71 -8.66 12.74 -10.90
CA TYR A 71 -8.53 12.40 -9.48
C TYR A 71 -7.40 13.21 -8.84
N LEU A 72 -7.65 13.74 -7.64
CA LEU A 72 -6.67 14.40 -6.79
C LEU A 72 -6.62 13.67 -5.45
N ASP A 73 -5.48 13.64 -4.76
CA ASP A 73 -5.45 13.12 -3.40
C ASP A 73 -6.18 14.06 -2.42
N PRO A 74 -6.72 13.54 -1.30
CA PRO A 74 -6.93 14.36 -0.11
C PRO A 74 -5.61 15.05 0.31
N SER A 75 -5.70 16.12 1.10
CA SER A 75 -4.48 16.76 1.60
C SER A 75 -3.64 15.80 2.43
N SER A 76 -2.31 16.01 2.47
CA SER A 76 -1.41 15.21 3.30
C SER A 76 -1.84 15.19 4.77
N ASP A 77 -2.41 16.28 5.28
CA ASP A 77 -2.90 16.35 6.66
C ASP A 77 -4.10 15.43 6.91
N ILE A 78 -5.02 15.31 5.95
CA ILE A 78 -6.14 14.37 6.03
C ILE A 78 -5.63 12.93 6.00
N ILE A 79 -4.73 12.61 5.05
CA ILE A 79 -4.18 11.25 4.94
C ILE A 79 -3.42 10.86 6.21
N LYS A 80 -2.55 11.75 6.71
CA LYS A 80 -1.81 11.54 7.97
C LYS A 80 -2.73 11.49 9.19
N GLY A 81 -3.84 12.25 9.18
CA GLY A 81 -4.87 12.20 10.21
C GLY A 81 -5.56 10.84 10.27
N HIS A 82 -5.90 10.27 9.11
CA HIS A 82 -6.48 8.93 9.03
C HIS A 82 -5.48 7.85 9.45
N LEU A 83 -4.22 7.96 9.00
CA LEU A 83 -3.16 7.03 9.42
C LEU A 83 -3.03 6.96 10.96
N ARG A 84 -3.03 8.12 11.66
CA ARG A 84 -2.99 8.15 13.13
C ARG A 84 -4.16 7.44 13.80
N GLN A 85 -5.35 7.49 13.20
CA GLN A 85 -6.55 6.85 13.75
C GLN A 85 -6.60 5.35 13.44
N LEU A 86 -6.00 4.92 12.33
CA LEU A 86 -5.94 3.51 11.94
C LEU A 86 -4.79 2.75 12.61
N ASP A 87 -3.72 3.45 13.00
CA ASP A 87 -2.54 2.89 13.68
C ASP A 87 -2.88 1.94 14.86
N PRO A 88 -3.68 2.33 15.87
CA PRO A 88 -4.02 1.42 16.96
C PRO A 88 -4.79 0.17 16.52
N LEU A 89 -5.62 0.27 15.47
CA LEU A 89 -6.36 -0.87 14.92
C LEU A 89 -5.41 -1.83 14.20
N PHE A 90 -4.44 -1.30 13.45
CA PHE A 90 -3.43 -2.10 12.78
C PHE A 90 -2.51 -2.81 13.78
N ALA A 91 -2.12 -2.13 14.86
CA ALA A 91 -1.33 -2.73 15.93
C ALA A 91 -2.10 -3.85 16.65
N LEU A 92 -3.38 -3.62 16.98
CA LEU A 92 -4.23 -4.62 17.64
C LEU A 92 -4.47 -5.86 16.78
N ASN A 93 -4.53 -5.69 15.46
CA ASN A 93 -4.87 -6.75 14.51
C ASN A 93 -3.68 -7.25 13.67
N VAL A 94 -2.45 -6.99 14.11
CA VAL A 94 -1.23 -7.37 13.38
C VAL A 94 -1.16 -8.87 13.10
N ASP A 95 -1.74 -9.70 13.97
CA ASP A 95 -1.78 -11.15 13.84
C ASP A 95 -2.53 -11.61 12.59
N VAL A 96 -3.55 -10.90 12.11
CA VAL A 96 -4.31 -11.26 10.89
C VAL A 96 -3.88 -10.51 9.63
N ILE A 97 -3.09 -9.45 9.77
CA ILE A 97 -2.59 -8.69 8.62
C ILE A 97 -1.42 -9.46 7.99
N ALA A 98 -1.53 -9.78 6.70
CA ALA A 98 -0.42 -10.38 5.93
C ALA A 98 0.60 -9.32 5.53
N LEU A 99 0.12 -8.25 4.91
CA LEU A 99 0.90 -7.09 4.47
C LEU A 99 -0.04 -5.92 4.16
N PHE A 100 0.53 -4.73 3.99
CA PHE A 100 -0.16 -3.56 3.49
C PHE A 100 0.23 -3.31 2.05
N GLU A 101 -0.73 -3.06 1.19
CA GLU A 101 -0.46 -2.27 -0.01
C GLU A 101 -0.48 -0.81 0.41
N ALA A 102 0.55 -0.05 0.02
CA ALA A 102 0.81 1.29 0.55
C ALA A 102 -0.44 2.18 0.55
N GLY A 103 -1.31 2.04 -0.47
CA GLY A 103 -2.65 2.61 -0.47
C GLY A 103 -2.65 4.13 -0.34
N PHE A 104 -3.81 4.69 0.04
CA PHE A 104 -4.10 6.11 0.32
C PHE A 104 -3.89 7.10 -0.83
N VAL A 105 -2.79 6.99 -1.57
CA VAL A 105 -2.35 7.90 -2.63
C VAL A 105 -2.76 7.37 -3.99
N GLY A 106 -3.26 8.25 -4.85
CA GLY A 106 -3.70 7.94 -6.20
C GLY A 106 -5.10 7.33 -6.26
N PRO A 107 -5.70 7.25 -7.46
CA PRO A 107 -6.95 6.54 -7.65
C PRO A 107 -6.74 5.06 -7.28
N TRP A 108 -7.75 4.46 -6.64
CA TRP A 108 -7.71 3.10 -6.07
C TRP A 108 -6.62 2.86 -5.00
N GLY A 109 -5.84 3.88 -4.61
CA GLY A 109 -4.69 3.73 -3.72
C GLY A 109 -3.42 3.24 -4.42
N GLU A 110 -3.30 3.43 -5.74
CA GLU A 110 -2.26 2.83 -6.60
C GLU A 110 -1.03 3.70 -6.86
N TRP A 111 -0.90 4.85 -6.19
CA TRP A 111 0.27 5.73 -6.28
C TRP A 111 0.60 6.21 -7.70
N HIS A 112 -0.41 6.70 -8.44
CA HIS A 112 -0.21 7.35 -9.73
C HIS A 112 -1.16 8.52 -9.97
N GLY A 113 -0.80 9.39 -10.92
CA GLY A 113 -1.69 10.42 -11.46
C GLY A 113 -1.94 11.64 -10.55
N THR A 114 -1.35 11.68 -9.35
CA THR A 114 -1.55 12.76 -8.38
C THR A 114 -0.24 13.43 -7.97
N SER A 115 -0.33 14.60 -7.32
CA SER A 115 0.85 15.36 -6.88
C SER A 115 1.73 14.58 -5.90
N ILE A 116 1.15 13.88 -4.92
CA ILE A 116 1.91 13.08 -3.95
C ILE A 116 2.65 11.93 -4.65
N ALA A 117 2.02 11.28 -5.62
CA ALA A 117 2.64 10.19 -6.37
C ALA A 117 3.76 10.65 -7.32
N ASN A 118 3.66 11.88 -7.84
CA ASN A 118 4.59 12.40 -8.85
C ASN A 118 5.77 13.20 -8.26
N ASP A 119 5.60 13.79 -7.07
CA ASP A 119 6.64 14.56 -6.39
C ASP A 119 7.45 13.69 -5.43
N TYR A 120 8.78 13.77 -5.52
CA TYR A 120 9.68 12.96 -4.70
C TYR A 120 9.55 13.25 -3.21
N ALA A 121 9.54 14.52 -2.82
CA ALA A 121 9.55 14.91 -1.41
C ALA A 121 8.20 14.54 -0.75
N LEU A 122 7.09 14.82 -1.43
CA LEU A 122 5.75 14.46 -0.95
C LEU A 122 5.57 12.94 -0.88
N GLY A 123 5.96 12.21 -1.92
CA GLY A 123 5.84 10.76 -1.96
C GLY A 123 6.69 10.07 -0.89
N ARG A 124 7.93 10.54 -0.68
CA ARG A 124 8.81 10.04 0.39
C ARG A 124 8.25 10.32 1.77
N ASP A 125 7.82 11.55 2.05
CA ASP A 125 7.20 11.90 3.33
C ASP A 125 5.93 11.06 3.60
N MET A 126 5.11 10.84 2.58
CA MET A 126 3.90 10.04 2.72
C MET A 126 4.20 8.55 2.97
N LEU A 127 5.12 7.93 2.23
CA LEU A 127 5.45 6.51 2.43
C LEU A 127 6.10 6.29 3.80
N LEU A 128 6.99 7.19 4.23
CA LEU A 128 7.57 7.14 5.56
C LEU A 128 6.51 7.37 6.66
N SER A 129 5.46 8.15 6.38
CA SER A 129 4.31 8.25 7.28
C SER A 129 3.53 6.93 7.37
N ILE A 130 3.28 6.25 6.25
CA ILE A 130 2.62 4.94 6.24
C ILE A 130 3.43 3.91 7.02
N LEU A 131 4.75 3.85 6.80
CA LEU A 131 5.64 2.94 7.54
C LEU A 131 5.67 3.19 9.05
N ARG A 132 5.47 4.45 9.49
CA ARG A 132 5.40 4.80 10.92
C ARG A 132 4.09 4.37 11.58
N HIS A 133 3.00 4.29 10.83
CA HIS A 133 1.66 3.95 11.34
C HIS A 133 1.21 2.55 10.89
N THR A 134 2.17 1.69 10.54
CA THR A 134 1.94 0.28 10.25
C THR A 134 2.90 -0.55 11.10
N PRO A 135 2.47 -1.72 11.63
CA PRO A 135 3.30 -2.57 12.47
C PRO A 135 4.67 -2.85 11.86
N SER A 136 5.71 -2.75 12.69
CA SER A 136 7.12 -2.80 12.25
C SER A 136 7.53 -4.16 11.69
N ASP A 137 6.82 -5.22 12.09
CA ASP A 137 6.95 -6.60 11.62
C ASP A 137 6.07 -6.91 10.39
N ARG A 138 5.47 -5.92 9.75
CA ARG A 138 4.70 -6.08 8.50
C ARG A 138 5.28 -5.26 7.35
N MET A 139 5.19 -5.86 6.17
CA MET A 139 5.64 -5.26 4.91
C MET A 139 4.60 -4.27 4.38
N VAL A 140 5.11 -3.22 3.73
CA VAL A 140 4.32 -2.28 2.94
C VAL A 140 4.75 -2.38 1.49
N VAL A 141 3.88 -2.82 0.59
CA VAL A 141 4.22 -3.01 -0.83
C VAL A 141 3.76 -1.84 -1.68
N VAL A 142 4.60 -1.43 -2.63
CA VAL A 142 4.31 -0.37 -3.61
C VAL A 142 4.15 -0.94 -5.01
N ARG A 143 3.41 -0.24 -5.89
CA ARG A 143 3.11 -0.74 -7.24
C ARG A 143 4.31 -0.71 -8.19
N TYR A 144 5.02 0.42 -8.21
CA TYR A 144 6.08 0.65 -9.20
C TYR A 144 7.47 0.44 -8.59
N PRO A 145 8.35 -0.35 -9.21
CA PRO A 145 9.75 -0.46 -8.77
C PRO A 145 10.42 0.92 -8.72
N THR A 146 10.26 1.73 -9.76
CA THR A 146 10.73 3.12 -9.81
C THR A 146 10.25 3.97 -8.63
N LEU A 147 9.05 3.73 -8.06
CA LEU A 147 8.58 4.48 -6.88
C LEU A 147 9.47 4.20 -5.67
N LYS A 148 9.75 2.92 -5.38
CA LYS A 148 10.66 2.54 -4.29
C LYS A 148 12.06 3.09 -4.51
N GLN A 149 12.59 2.95 -5.72
CA GLN A 149 13.93 3.46 -6.08
C GLN A 149 14.03 4.97 -5.86
N ARG A 150 13.03 5.74 -6.31
CA ARG A 150 12.96 7.18 -6.09
C ARG A 150 12.90 7.50 -4.61
N ILE A 151 11.96 6.90 -3.87
CA ILE A 151 11.79 7.19 -2.45
C ILE A 151 13.07 6.90 -1.67
N PHE A 152 13.82 5.86 -2.00
CA PHE A 152 15.08 5.51 -1.35
C PHE A 152 16.34 5.97 -2.10
N ALA A 153 16.24 7.00 -2.92
CA ALA A 153 17.39 7.60 -3.60
C ALA A 153 18.45 8.10 -2.59
N LEU A 154 19.72 7.94 -2.94
CA LEU A 154 20.87 8.34 -2.11
C LEU A 154 21.47 9.65 -2.63
N CYS A 155 21.95 10.50 -1.72
CA CYS A 155 22.58 11.78 -2.10
C CYS A 155 23.79 11.62 -3.03
N ALA A 156 24.52 10.50 -2.90
CA ALA A 156 25.68 10.18 -3.72
C ALA A 156 25.33 9.56 -5.09
N GLY A 157 24.04 9.43 -5.41
CA GLY A 157 23.54 8.72 -6.59
C GLY A 157 23.12 7.28 -6.28
N GLY A 158 22.27 6.73 -7.16
CA GLY A 158 21.63 5.43 -6.94
C GLY A 158 20.57 5.47 -5.84
N HIS A 159 20.24 4.29 -5.30
CA HIS A 159 19.17 4.09 -4.35
C HIS A 159 19.51 2.95 -3.39
N ALA A 160 18.99 3.01 -2.16
CA ALA A 160 19.08 1.88 -1.25
C ALA A 160 18.23 0.71 -1.77
N ALA A 161 18.76 -0.49 -1.63
CA ALA A 161 18.10 -1.74 -1.98
C ALA A 161 18.20 -2.74 -0.83
N VAL A 162 17.29 -3.70 -0.83
CA VAL A 162 17.37 -4.84 0.09
C VAL A 162 18.52 -5.76 -0.31
N ASN A 163 19.30 -6.21 0.67
CA ASN A 163 20.40 -7.15 0.52
C ASN A 163 20.55 -7.99 1.80
N THR A 164 21.46 -8.97 1.79
CA THR A 164 21.69 -9.88 2.93
C THR A 164 21.99 -9.19 4.26
N SER A 165 22.59 -7.99 4.25
CA SER A 165 22.94 -7.27 5.48
C SER A 165 21.76 -6.51 6.10
N ASN A 166 20.73 -6.17 5.32
CA ASN A 166 19.62 -5.34 5.78
C ASN A 166 18.23 -5.99 5.68
N ALA A 167 18.09 -7.13 5.01
CA ALA A 167 16.82 -7.80 4.72
C ALA A 167 15.88 -7.97 5.92
N TYR A 168 16.43 -8.37 7.05
CA TYR A 168 15.67 -8.63 8.28
C TYR A 168 15.83 -7.51 9.32
N SER A 169 16.27 -6.34 8.87
CA SER A 169 16.37 -5.16 9.71
C SER A 169 15.02 -4.41 9.79
N GLN A 170 14.92 -3.52 10.75
CA GLN A 170 13.80 -2.59 10.87
C GLN A 170 14.00 -1.30 10.03
N LEU A 171 14.97 -1.30 9.11
CA LEU A 171 15.20 -0.15 8.24
C LEU A 171 14.02 0.04 7.29
N PRO A 172 13.59 1.30 7.01
CA PRO A 172 12.49 1.57 6.11
C PRO A 172 12.57 0.88 4.74
N VAL A 173 13.76 0.78 4.13
CA VAL A 173 13.95 0.12 2.83
C VAL A 173 13.68 -1.40 2.86
N ALA A 174 13.97 -2.04 4.00
CA ALA A 174 13.75 -3.47 4.21
C ALA A 174 12.27 -3.81 4.46
N ARG A 175 11.49 -2.83 4.92
CA ARG A 175 10.04 -2.97 5.16
C ARG A 175 9.18 -2.69 3.93
N VAL A 176 9.78 -2.26 2.82
CA VAL A 176 9.04 -1.92 1.59
C VAL A 176 9.24 -3.00 0.53
N GLY A 177 8.16 -3.63 0.09
CA GLY A 177 8.16 -4.60 -1.01
C GLY A 177 7.47 -4.08 -2.27
N HIS A 178 7.15 -4.97 -3.19
CA HIS A 178 6.50 -4.65 -4.46
C HIS A 178 5.27 -5.52 -4.71
N HIS A 179 4.26 -4.98 -5.38
CA HIS A 179 3.15 -5.74 -5.95
C HIS A 179 2.88 -5.22 -7.37
N ASN A 180 2.51 -6.10 -8.30
CA ASN A 180 2.14 -5.68 -9.65
C ASN A 180 0.61 -5.72 -9.79
N ASP A 181 -0.01 -4.56 -9.57
CA ASP A 181 -1.46 -4.40 -9.59
C ASP A 181 -2.10 -4.59 -10.98
N CYS A 182 -1.27 -4.70 -12.01
CA CYS A 182 -1.69 -4.87 -13.41
C CYS A 182 -0.99 -6.07 -14.07
N PHE A 183 -0.56 -7.05 -13.27
CA PHE A 183 0.11 -8.25 -13.76
C PHE A 183 -0.73 -8.96 -14.83
N LEU A 184 -0.15 -9.13 -16.02
CA LEU A 184 -0.78 -9.75 -17.20
C LEU A 184 -2.05 -9.05 -17.70
N SER A 185 -2.29 -7.80 -17.28
CA SER A 185 -3.43 -6.99 -17.75
C SER A 185 -3.20 -6.45 -19.17
N SER A 186 -1.94 -6.27 -19.56
CA SER A 186 -1.51 -5.93 -20.94
C SER A 186 -0.09 -6.47 -21.17
N SER A 187 0.46 -6.29 -22.38
CA SER A 187 1.84 -6.67 -22.71
C SER A 187 2.91 -5.96 -21.85
N ASP A 188 2.56 -4.83 -21.24
CA ASP A 188 3.43 -3.99 -20.42
C ASP A 188 2.91 -3.79 -18.98
N ASP A 189 1.94 -4.60 -18.55
CA ASP A 189 1.29 -4.52 -17.23
C ASP A 189 0.75 -3.12 -16.91
N VAL A 190 0.10 -2.50 -17.91
CA VAL A 190 -0.46 -1.12 -17.87
C VAL A 190 0.60 -0.11 -17.43
N GLY A 191 1.81 -0.29 -17.98
CA GLY A 191 2.97 0.50 -17.65
C GLY A 191 3.42 0.37 -16.20
N THR A 192 3.31 -0.80 -15.55
CA THR A 192 3.98 -1.04 -14.25
C THR A 192 5.50 -0.85 -14.36
N TYR A 193 6.06 -1.25 -15.50
CA TYR A 193 7.47 -1.10 -15.83
C TYR A 193 7.74 0.03 -16.83
N ASN A 194 9.01 0.21 -17.19
CA ASN A 194 9.49 1.21 -18.14
C ASN A 194 9.30 2.65 -17.63
N ARG A 195 9.50 2.87 -16.32
CA ARG A 195 9.33 4.17 -15.67
C ARG A 195 10.67 4.79 -15.28
N GLY A 196 10.69 6.13 -15.20
CA GLY A 196 11.85 6.86 -14.68
C GLY A 196 13.13 6.73 -15.49
N GLY A 197 13.04 6.33 -16.77
CA GLY A 197 14.19 6.05 -17.63
C GLY A 197 14.76 4.64 -17.50
N ASN A 198 14.21 3.80 -16.62
CA ASN A 198 14.56 2.39 -16.55
C ASN A 198 13.80 1.59 -17.62
N SER A 199 14.42 0.52 -18.10
CA SER A 199 13.77 -0.55 -18.88
C SER A 199 13.12 -1.58 -17.96
N ARG A 200 12.17 -2.34 -18.49
CA ARG A 200 11.56 -3.50 -17.82
C ARG A 200 12.60 -4.51 -17.36
N GLU A 201 13.64 -4.75 -18.14
CA GLU A 201 14.74 -5.65 -17.77
C GLU A 201 15.47 -5.15 -16.51
N GLN A 202 15.83 -3.87 -16.46
CA GLN A 202 16.48 -3.28 -15.28
C GLN A 202 15.59 -3.31 -14.03
N GLU A 203 14.30 -2.98 -14.17
CA GLU A 203 13.36 -3.01 -13.06
C GLU A 203 13.09 -4.44 -12.57
N THR A 204 12.94 -5.42 -13.47
CA THR A 204 12.75 -6.83 -13.09
C THR A 204 14.01 -7.46 -12.51
N ALA A 205 15.21 -7.07 -12.97
CA ALA A 205 16.47 -7.48 -12.34
C ALA A 205 16.61 -6.90 -10.92
N TYR A 206 16.22 -5.63 -10.72
CA TYR A 206 16.15 -5.02 -9.39
C TYR A 206 15.18 -5.77 -8.47
N LEU A 207 13.96 -6.08 -8.96
CA LEU A 207 13.00 -6.88 -8.21
C LEU A 207 13.57 -8.25 -7.86
N ALA A 208 14.15 -8.96 -8.83
CA ALA A 208 14.70 -10.29 -8.63
C ALA A 208 15.78 -10.32 -7.56
N ALA A 209 16.63 -9.29 -7.49
CA ALA A 209 17.66 -9.16 -6.45
C ALA A 209 17.04 -8.95 -5.05
N GLU A 210 16.02 -8.09 -4.93
CA GLU A 210 15.39 -7.83 -3.63
C GLU A 210 14.58 -9.02 -3.12
N THR A 211 13.88 -9.74 -4.02
CA THR A 211 13.01 -10.87 -3.64
C THR A 211 13.78 -12.13 -3.23
N LEU A 212 15.11 -12.13 -3.29
CA LEU A 212 15.94 -13.17 -2.67
C LEU A 212 15.87 -13.15 -1.14
N HIS A 213 15.30 -12.09 -0.56
CA HIS A 213 15.39 -11.76 0.85
C HIS A 213 14.04 -11.64 1.56
N THR A 214 12.94 -11.90 0.85
CA THR A 214 11.56 -11.71 1.33
C THR A 214 10.76 -13.00 1.25
#